data_AF-A0A6G6K0B6-F1
#
_entry.id   AF-A0A6G6K0B6-F1
#
_cell.length_a   1.000
_cell.length_b   1.000
_cell.length_c   1.000
_cell.angle_alpha   90.00
_cell.angle_beta   90.00
_cell.angle_gamma   90.00
#
_symmetry.space_group_name_H-M   'P 1'
#
loop_
_entity.id
_entity.type
_entity.pdbx_description
1 polymer ?
#
loop_
_entity_poly.entity_id
_entity_poly.type
_entity_poly.pdbx_seq_one_letter_code
_entity_poly.pdbx_strand_id
1 'polypeptide(L)'
;MRRPLPHRFRMQHAVCLTLSLGLLVAVIAMTVSCSSGHFYSQAAQGQVEMLRRAQPIPKVLENPKTSPKLRSQLELVQKLRAFAHDHLKLPTDRQYKNYADLGRKFVVWNVYAAPEFSLKAKTWRYPMVGSLKYRGFFSEKAAKEEADELREEHYDVMVGGVRVYSTLGWFSDPVLNTFVNDKEAQLAETLFHELTHARFFVSGDTDFNEAYATASGQEGARQWLRAKGDTAGLAQYEKDLQEFGRILALLKSTRARLEELYKREDQMTEVEMRAQKEAIFNNTRNEYAAMKRRGECDESYDRLFGGQLNNARLTALATYYDLVPAFHQLYEKEGRDWEKFHRAVEAMRPLTKDARRKKLGAISAE
;
A
#
# COMPACT_ATOMS: atom_id res chain seq x y z
N MET A 1 4.87 -62.46 9.39
CA MET A 1 6.17 -62.28 10.08
C MET A 1 7.08 -61.40 9.23
N ARG A 2 7.17 -60.09 9.50
CA ARG A 2 8.14 -59.19 8.87
C ARG A 2 9.32 -59.02 9.83
N ARG A 3 10.50 -59.47 9.42
CA ARG A 3 11.74 -59.35 10.21
C ARG A 3 12.07 -57.86 10.43
N PRO A 4 12.43 -57.42 11.64
CA PRO A 4 12.90 -56.06 11.87
C PRO A 4 14.25 -55.87 11.17
N LEU A 5 14.41 -54.73 10.48
CA LEU A 5 15.66 -54.34 9.84
C LEU A 5 16.78 -54.18 10.90
N PRO A 6 18.03 -54.57 10.58
CA PRO A 6 19.14 -54.53 11.53
C PRO A 6 19.46 -53.10 11.99
N HIS A 7 19.76 -52.96 13.28
CA HIS A 7 19.97 -51.71 14.02
C HIS A 7 21.00 -50.75 13.38
N ARG A 8 21.94 -51.28 12.59
CA ARG A 8 22.96 -50.50 11.86
C ARG A 8 22.38 -49.63 10.73
N PHE A 9 21.28 -50.03 10.09
CA PHE A 9 20.64 -49.25 9.01
C PHE A 9 19.87 -48.03 9.53
N ARG A 10 19.33 -48.07 10.76
CA ARG A 10 18.63 -46.93 11.39
C ARG A 10 19.58 -45.79 11.79
N MET A 11 20.79 -46.10 12.26
CA MET A 11 21.78 -45.08 12.61
C MET A 11 22.31 -44.34 11.38
N GLN A 12 22.57 -45.04 10.27
CA GLN A 12 23.07 -44.41 9.04
C GLN A 12 22.03 -43.48 8.40
N HIS A 13 20.73 -43.81 8.43
CA HIS A 13 19.68 -42.92 7.93
C HIS A 13 19.47 -41.69 8.82
N ALA A 14 19.53 -41.84 10.14
CA ALA A 14 19.42 -40.71 11.07
C ALA A 14 20.59 -39.73 10.93
N VAL A 15 21.82 -40.25 10.75
CA VAL A 15 23.03 -39.44 10.52
C VAL A 15 22.99 -38.75 9.14
N CYS A 16 22.51 -39.41 8.08
CA CYS A 16 22.31 -38.79 6.77
C CYS A 16 21.23 -37.70 6.78
N LEU A 17 20.14 -37.89 7.54
CA LEU A 17 19.06 -36.89 7.66
C LEU A 17 19.52 -35.64 8.44
N THR A 18 20.31 -35.81 9.51
CA THR A 18 20.87 -34.68 10.28
C THR A 18 21.94 -33.93 9.52
N LEU A 19 22.78 -34.62 8.72
CA LEU A 19 23.74 -33.99 7.80
C LEU A 19 23.04 -33.24 6.66
N SER A 20 21.94 -33.79 6.13
CA SER A 20 21.14 -33.14 5.07
C SER A 20 20.38 -31.91 5.59
N LEU A 21 19.85 -31.97 6.81
CA LEU A 21 19.21 -30.82 7.48
C LEU A 21 20.24 -29.75 7.86
N GLY A 22 21.42 -30.15 8.34
CA GLY A 22 22.53 -29.24 8.63
C GLY A 22 23.05 -28.54 7.38
N LEU A 23 23.16 -29.25 6.26
CA LEU A 23 23.56 -28.68 4.97
C LEU A 23 22.47 -27.73 4.43
N LEU A 24 21.19 -28.08 4.56
CA LEU A 24 20.08 -27.21 4.17
C LEU A 24 20.04 -25.93 5.03
N VAL A 25 20.24 -26.03 6.34
CA VAL A 25 20.33 -24.87 7.25
C VAL A 25 21.56 -24.03 6.95
N ALA A 26 22.71 -24.64 6.64
CA ALA A 26 23.92 -23.94 6.24
C ALA A 26 23.75 -23.22 4.89
N VAL A 27 23.10 -23.84 3.91
CA VAL A 27 22.80 -23.21 2.61
C VAL A 27 21.77 -22.08 2.76
N ILE A 28 20.77 -22.23 3.62
CA ILE A 28 19.84 -21.15 3.97
C ILE A 28 20.58 -20.01 4.70
N ALA A 29 21.48 -20.33 5.64
CA ALA A 29 22.28 -19.34 6.34
C ALA A 29 23.28 -18.62 5.42
N MET A 30 23.82 -19.30 4.41
CA MET A 30 24.72 -18.73 3.40
C MET A 30 23.99 -17.93 2.31
N THR A 31 22.66 -18.10 2.17
CA THR A 31 21.85 -17.32 1.20
C THR A 31 21.13 -16.13 1.82
N VAL A 32 21.01 -16.08 3.15
CA VAL A 32 20.57 -14.88 3.86
C VAL A 32 21.76 -13.93 3.97
N SER A 33 21.89 -13.00 3.03
CA SER A 33 22.82 -11.88 3.19
C SER A 33 22.55 -11.19 4.53
N CYS A 34 23.58 -10.66 5.19
CA CYS A 34 23.40 -9.89 6.43
C CYS A 34 22.34 -8.78 6.28
N SER A 35 22.23 -8.18 5.08
CA SER A 35 21.19 -7.20 4.74
C SER A 35 19.77 -7.80 4.70
N SER A 36 19.60 -9.02 4.20
CA SER A 36 18.31 -9.73 4.21
C SER A 36 17.90 -10.13 5.64
N GLY A 37 18.85 -10.63 6.43
CA GLY A 37 18.61 -10.98 7.83
C GLY A 37 18.20 -9.77 8.68
N HIS A 38 18.90 -8.64 8.54
CA HIS A 38 18.58 -7.39 9.22
C HIS A 38 17.20 -6.84 8.79
N PHE A 39 16.88 -6.92 7.49
CA PHE A 39 15.59 -6.47 6.99
C PHE A 39 14.40 -7.27 7.55
N TYR A 40 14.50 -8.59 7.63
CA TYR A 40 13.41 -9.39 8.17
C TYR A 40 13.34 -9.32 9.71
N SER A 41 14.47 -9.16 10.40
CA SER A 41 14.49 -9.00 11.84
C SER A 41 13.82 -7.68 12.27
N GLN A 42 14.07 -6.56 11.58
CA GLN A 42 13.37 -5.30 11.88
C GLN A 42 11.86 -5.40 11.62
N ALA A 43 11.44 -6.10 10.56
CA ALA A 43 10.03 -6.32 10.26
C ALA A 43 9.33 -7.14 11.35
N ALA A 44 9.97 -8.22 11.81
CA ALA A 44 9.47 -9.04 12.90
C ALA A 44 9.38 -8.25 14.22
N GLN A 45 10.40 -7.46 14.55
CA GLN A 45 10.42 -6.63 15.76
C GLN A 45 9.29 -5.59 15.74
N GLY A 46 9.10 -4.90 14.62
CA GLY A 46 8.02 -3.92 14.46
C GLY A 46 6.63 -4.54 14.58
N GLN A 47 6.42 -5.72 13.96
CA GLN A 47 5.17 -6.46 14.09
C GLN A 47 4.91 -6.88 15.55
N VAL A 48 5.93 -7.40 16.23
CA VAL A 48 5.82 -7.80 17.65
C VAL A 48 5.52 -6.62 18.55
N GLU A 49 6.16 -5.46 18.33
CA GLU A 49 5.88 -4.23 19.08
C GLU A 49 4.40 -3.85 18.93
N MET A 50 3.90 -3.80 17.69
CA MET A 50 2.50 -3.43 17.42
C MET A 50 1.52 -4.38 18.12
N LEU A 51 1.76 -5.69 18.04
CA LEU A 51 0.93 -6.70 18.71
C LEU A 51 1.00 -6.60 20.24
N ARG A 52 2.17 -6.31 20.82
CA ARG A 52 2.35 -6.15 22.27
C ARG A 52 1.64 -4.91 22.82
N ARG A 53 1.58 -3.83 22.03
CA ARG A 53 0.89 -2.59 22.42
C ARG A 53 -0.63 -2.63 22.18
N ALA A 54 -1.10 -3.59 21.39
CA ALA A 54 -2.51 -3.69 21.05
C ALA A 54 -3.37 -4.06 22.26
N GLN A 55 -4.42 -3.27 22.50
CA GLN A 55 -5.42 -3.48 23.54
C GLN A 55 -6.82 -3.55 22.93
N PRO A 56 -7.73 -4.43 23.39
CA PRO A 56 -9.10 -4.46 22.92
C PRO A 56 -9.77 -3.09 23.04
N ILE A 57 -10.40 -2.61 21.97
CA ILE A 57 -11.08 -1.31 21.96
C ILE A 57 -12.07 -1.15 23.12
N PRO A 58 -12.90 -2.15 23.48
CA PRO A 58 -13.80 -2.03 24.65
C PRO A 58 -13.06 -1.69 25.94
N LYS A 59 -11.88 -2.30 26.19
CA LYS A 59 -11.07 -2.01 27.38
C LYS A 59 -10.51 -0.57 27.35
N VAL A 60 -10.15 -0.07 26.18
CA VAL A 60 -9.69 1.31 26.02
C VAL A 60 -10.83 2.30 26.29
N LEU A 61 -12.05 1.96 25.86
CA LEU A 61 -13.25 2.78 26.11
C LEU A 61 -13.68 2.78 27.59
N GLU A 62 -13.50 1.68 28.30
CA GLU A 62 -13.79 1.57 29.74
C GLU A 62 -12.78 2.35 30.60
N ASN A 63 -11.57 2.61 30.10
CA ASN A 63 -10.54 3.30 30.85
C ASN A 63 -10.89 4.79 31.07
N PRO A 64 -11.02 5.27 32.33
CA PRO A 64 -11.36 6.67 32.62
C PRO A 64 -10.27 7.67 32.22
N LYS A 65 -9.03 7.21 31.99
CA LYS A 65 -7.91 8.05 31.51
C LYS A 65 -7.92 8.25 30.00
N THR A 66 -8.75 7.52 29.25
CA THR A 66 -8.86 7.68 27.79
C THR A 66 -9.44 9.04 27.46
N SER A 67 -8.72 9.81 26.64
CA SER A 67 -9.15 11.16 26.27
C SER A 67 -10.52 11.15 25.55
N PRO A 68 -11.35 12.19 25.72
CA PRO A 68 -12.65 12.26 25.06
C PRO A 68 -12.55 12.10 23.53
N LYS A 69 -11.53 12.71 22.91
CA LYS A 69 -11.30 12.60 21.46
C LYS A 69 -11.01 11.16 21.03
N LEU A 70 -10.12 10.46 21.73
CA LEU A 70 -9.79 9.07 21.38
C LEU A 70 -11.01 8.16 21.60
N ARG A 71 -11.77 8.38 22.67
CA ARG A 71 -13.02 7.65 22.94
C ARG A 71 -14.00 7.78 21.78
N SER A 72 -14.30 9.01 21.36
CA SER A 72 -15.21 9.26 20.23
C SER A 72 -14.71 8.65 18.92
N GLN A 73 -13.40 8.70 18.66
CA GLN A 73 -12.82 8.08 17.46
C GLN A 73 -12.91 6.55 17.49
N LEU A 74 -12.65 5.91 18.63
CA LEU A 74 -12.77 4.45 18.75
C LEU A 74 -14.24 3.98 18.71
N GLU A 75 -15.17 4.76 19.22
CA GLU A 75 -16.62 4.53 19.02
C GLU A 75 -17.01 4.63 17.55
N LEU A 76 -16.49 5.64 16.84
CA LEU A 76 -16.68 5.77 15.39
C LEU A 76 -16.10 4.55 14.65
N VAL A 77 -14.89 4.10 14.99
CA VAL A 77 -14.33 2.88 14.38
C VAL A 77 -15.24 1.67 14.58
N GLN A 78 -15.84 1.49 15.76
CA GLN A 78 -16.79 0.39 15.96
C GLN A 78 -18.01 0.48 15.04
N LYS A 79 -18.55 1.68 14.84
CA LYS A 79 -19.66 1.91 13.90
C LYS A 79 -19.26 1.66 12.46
N LEU A 80 -18.09 2.13 12.05
CA LEU A 80 -17.55 1.88 10.71
C LEU A 80 -17.31 0.39 10.48
N ARG A 81 -16.78 -0.36 11.46
CA ARG A 81 -16.62 -1.81 11.36
C ARG A 81 -17.97 -2.52 11.18
N ALA A 82 -19.00 -2.14 11.94
CA ALA A 82 -20.33 -2.70 11.75
C ALA A 82 -20.85 -2.39 10.34
N PHE A 83 -20.72 -1.14 9.88
CA PHE A 83 -21.14 -0.73 8.55
C PHE A 83 -20.42 -1.50 7.43
N ALA A 84 -19.12 -1.71 7.57
CA ALA A 84 -18.32 -2.49 6.63
C ALA A 84 -18.82 -3.94 6.49
N HIS A 85 -19.20 -4.56 7.59
CA HIS A 85 -19.76 -5.91 7.59
C HIS A 85 -21.16 -5.93 6.97
N ASP A 86 -22.06 -5.10 7.49
CA ASP A 86 -23.49 -5.19 7.18
C ASP A 86 -23.82 -4.69 5.77
N HIS A 87 -23.18 -3.59 5.34
CA HIS A 87 -23.48 -2.90 4.09
C HIS A 87 -22.44 -3.15 3.00
N LEU A 88 -21.15 -3.14 3.34
CA LEU A 88 -20.07 -3.26 2.35
C LEU A 88 -19.62 -4.70 2.11
N LYS A 89 -20.13 -5.68 2.88
CA LYS A 89 -19.77 -7.11 2.77
C LYS A 89 -18.26 -7.36 2.96
N LEU A 90 -17.63 -6.55 3.81
CA LEU A 90 -16.21 -6.68 4.16
C LEU A 90 -16.04 -7.48 5.47
N PRO A 91 -14.99 -8.33 5.57
CA PRO A 91 -14.75 -9.16 6.74
C PRO A 91 -14.20 -8.33 7.91
N THR A 92 -14.86 -8.37 9.08
CA THR A 92 -14.47 -7.55 10.24
C THR A 92 -14.15 -8.37 11.49
N ASP A 93 -14.27 -9.69 11.45
CA ASP A 93 -14.23 -10.57 12.64
C ASP A 93 -12.94 -10.47 13.45
N ARG A 94 -11.82 -10.24 12.76
CA ARG A 94 -10.47 -10.19 13.34
C ARG A 94 -9.81 -8.82 13.25
N GLN A 95 -10.13 -8.05 12.22
CA GLN A 95 -9.44 -6.81 11.90
C GLN A 95 -9.97 -5.62 12.69
N TYR A 96 -9.07 -4.76 13.13
CA TYR A 96 -9.34 -3.47 13.76
C TYR A 96 -10.20 -3.53 15.04
N LYS A 97 -10.14 -4.65 15.77
CA LYS A 97 -10.80 -4.82 17.10
C LYS A 97 -10.00 -4.26 18.27
N ASN A 98 -8.71 -4.07 18.04
CA ASN A 98 -7.76 -3.59 19.03
C ASN A 98 -7.29 -2.20 18.64
N TYR A 99 -6.82 -1.43 19.62
CA TYR A 99 -6.13 -0.16 19.45
C TYR A 99 -4.70 -0.29 19.94
N ALA A 100 -3.73 0.25 19.20
CA ALA A 100 -2.34 0.33 19.63
C ALA A 100 -1.81 1.76 19.46
N ASP A 101 -1.28 2.32 20.56
CA ASP A 101 -0.56 3.59 20.52
C ASP A 101 0.96 3.34 20.37
N LEU A 102 1.47 3.60 19.16
CA LEU A 102 2.87 3.43 18.83
C LEU A 102 3.73 4.63 19.25
N GLY A 103 3.12 5.77 19.65
CA GLY A 103 3.84 6.99 20.02
C GLY A 103 4.60 7.65 18.86
N ARG A 104 4.26 7.31 17.61
CA ARG A 104 4.91 7.83 16.39
C ARG A 104 3.88 8.19 15.33
N LYS A 105 4.31 8.97 14.31
CA LYS A 105 3.44 9.48 13.24
C LYS A 105 3.18 8.47 12.12
N PHE A 106 4.11 7.54 11.89
CA PHE A 106 4.05 6.54 10.83
C PHE A 106 4.33 5.16 11.41
N VAL A 107 3.60 4.15 10.94
CA VAL A 107 3.78 2.76 11.39
C VAL A 107 4.94 2.11 10.65
N VAL A 108 5.06 2.36 9.35
CA VAL A 108 6.16 1.94 8.49
C VAL A 108 6.57 3.07 7.55
N TRP A 109 7.75 2.93 6.97
CA TRP A 109 8.35 3.80 5.97
C TRP A 109 8.59 2.98 4.72
N ASN A 110 7.93 3.35 3.63
CA ASN A 110 8.10 2.68 2.35
C ASN A 110 9.17 3.39 1.53
N VAL A 111 10.09 2.60 0.99
CA VAL A 111 11.07 3.01 -0.01
C VAL A 111 10.55 2.58 -1.38
N TYR A 112 10.48 3.54 -2.30
CA TYR A 112 10.18 3.34 -3.71
C TYR A 112 11.40 3.78 -4.51
N ALA A 113 11.72 3.05 -5.56
CA ALA A 113 12.83 3.37 -6.43
C ALA A 113 12.49 3.09 -7.89
N ALA A 114 13.04 3.89 -8.79
CA ALA A 114 13.00 3.66 -10.24
C ALA A 114 14.33 4.14 -10.84
N PRO A 115 14.87 3.49 -11.89
CA PRO A 115 16.06 4.00 -12.56
C PRO A 115 15.89 5.47 -12.99
N GLU A 116 16.99 6.21 -13.03
CA GLU A 116 16.94 7.65 -13.31
C GLU A 116 16.18 8.00 -14.61
N PHE A 117 16.29 7.18 -15.65
CA PHE A 117 15.61 7.38 -16.93
C PHE A 117 14.55 6.31 -17.23
N SER A 118 13.86 5.84 -16.19
CA SER A 118 12.76 4.89 -16.34
C SER A 118 11.64 5.13 -15.34
N LEU A 119 10.39 4.94 -15.77
CA LEU A 119 9.22 4.90 -14.88
C LEU A 119 8.93 3.49 -14.35
N LYS A 120 9.76 2.50 -14.68
CA LYS A 120 9.63 1.14 -14.19
C LYS A 120 10.10 1.05 -12.74
N ALA A 121 9.17 0.79 -11.82
CA ALA A 121 9.49 0.60 -10.41
C ALA A 121 10.47 -0.56 -10.22
N LYS A 122 11.46 -0.36 -9.34
CA LYS A 122 12.23 -1.45 -8.73
C LYS A 122 11.25 -2.36 -7.98
N THR A 123 11.44 -3.67 -8.14
CA THR A 123 10.61 -4.68 -7.46
C THR A 123 11.42 -5.48 -6.47
N TRP A 124 10.85 -5.72 -5.28
CA TRP A 124 11.41 -6.61 -4.27
C TRP A 124 10.57 -7.88 -4.20
N ARG A 125 11.23 -9.04 -4.08
CA ARG A 125 10.59 -10.35 -3.93
C ARG A 125 10.45 -10.73 -2.46
N TYR A 126 9.24 -11.11 -2.08
CA TYR A 126 8.88 -11.58 -0.75
C TYR A 126 8.35 -13.02 -0.84
N PRO A 127 8.79 -13.95 0.03
CA PRO A 127 8.45 -15.37 -0.09
C PRO A 127 6.96 -15.68 -0.16
N MET A 128 6.12 -14.89 0.51
CA MET A 128 4.68 -15.15 0.61
C MET A 128 3.81 -14.20 -0.22
N VAL A 129 4.24 -12.94 -0.36
CA VAL A 129 3.44 -11.88 -1.01
C VAL A 129 3.76 -11.76 -2.52
N GLY A 130 4.86 -12.36 -2.96
CA GLY A 130 5.35 -12.24 -4.33
C GLY A 130 6.20 -10.98 -4.52
N SER A 131 6.11 -10.35 -5.68
CA SER A 131 6.87 -9.12 -5.97
C SER A 131 6.06 -7.87 -5.64
N LEU A 132 6.62 -6.95 -4.87
CA LEU A 132 6.03 -5.62 -4.60
C LEU A 132 6.90 -4.52 -5.19
N LYS A 133 6.28 -3.39 -5.51
CA LYS A 133 6.92 -2.18 -6.06
C LYS A 133 7.48 -1.23 -4.98
N TYR A 134 7.54 -1.70 -3.73
CA TYR A 134 8.09 -0.96 -2.59
C TYR A 134 8.69 -1.90 -1.55
N ARG A 135 9.49 -1.32 -0.66
CA ARG A 135 10.06 -1.99 0.51
C ARG A 135 9.73 -1.24 1.78
N GLY A 136 9.04 -1.91 2.71
CA GLY A 136 8.56 -1.32 3.96
C GLY A 136 9.50 -1.57 5.15
N PHE A 137 9.77 -0.53 5.92
CA PHE A 137 10.62 -0.55 7.12
C PHE A 137 9.87 0.02 8.32
N PHE A 138 9.93 -0.64 9.47
CA PHE A 138 9.41 -0.08 10.72
C PHE A 138 10.34 1.00 11.30
N SER A 139 11.61 1.04 10.86
CA SER A 139 12.61 2.05 11.23
C SER A 139 12.78 3.08 10.11
N GLU A 140 12.54 4.36 10.42
CA GLU A 140 12.79 5.47 9.48
C GLU A 140 14.26 5.53 9.07
N LYS A 141 15.17 5.30 10.03
CA LYS A 141 16.62 5.31 9.80
C LYS A 141 17.00 4.25 8.77
N ALA A 142 16.50 3.02 8.93
CA ALA A 142 16.78 1.94 7.99
C ALA A 142 16.20 2.21 6.59
N ALA A 143 15.02 2.84 6.50
CA ALA A 143 14.47 3.27 5.21
C ALA A 143 15.32 4.36 4.54
N LYS A 144 15.92 5.27 5.32
CA LYS A 144 16.83 6.30 4.80
C LYS A 144 18.14 5.69 4.32
N GLU A 145 18.71 4.76 5.08
CA GLU A 145 19.92 4.03 4.68
C GLU A 145 19.72 3.28 3.36
N GLU A 146 18.65 2.48 3.22
CA GLU A 146 18.31 1.82 1.94
C GLU A 146 18.10 2.86 0.81
N ALA A 147 17.51 4.01 1.12
CA ALA A 147 17.29 5.05 0.13
C ALA A 147 18.59 5.73 -0.32
N ASP A 148 19.57 5.87 0.56
CA ASP A 148 20.88 6.42 0.24
C ASP A 148 21.69 5.44 -0.61
N GLU A 149 21.69 4.14 -0.26
CA GLU A 149 22.29 3.07 -1.09
C GLU A 149 21.72 3.06 -2.51
N LEU A 150 20.38 3.15 -2.65
CA LEU A 150 19.73 3.20 -3.96
C LEU A 150 20.06 4.47 -4.76
N ARG A 151 20.29 5.61 -4.09
CA ARG A 151 20.72 6.85 -4.77
C ARG A 151 22.16 6.74 -5.27
N GLU A 152 23.04 6.08 -4.53
CA GLU A 152 24.41 5.76 -4.97
C GLU A 152 24.40 4.83 -6.20
N GLU A 153 23.40 3.95 -6.31
CA GLU A 153 23.12 3.15 -7.50
C GLU A 153 22.41 3.93 -8.63
N HIS A 154 22.32 5.26 -8.56
CA HIS A 154 21.67 6.14 -9.55
C HIS A 154 20.16 5.91 -9.73
N TYR A 155 19.45 5.46 -8.70
CA TYR A 155 17.98 5.45 -8.73
C TYR A 155 17.42 6.82 -8.33
N ASP A 156 16.28 7.18 -8.94
CA ASP A 156 15.33 8.08 -8.30
C ASP A 156 14.70 7.35 -7.12
N VAL A 157 14.69 7.97 -5.94
CA VAL A 157 14.19 7.32 -4.72
C VAL A 157 13.18 8.21 -3.99
N MET A 158 12.11 7.62 -3.49
CA MET A 158 11.15 8.24 -2.59
C MET A 158 11.05 7.43 -1.30
N VAL A 159 11.16 8.12 -0.16
CA VAL A 159 10.83 7.57 1.17
C VAL A 159 9.53 8.19 1.65
N GLY A 160 8.51 7.36 1.89
CA GLY A 160 7.18 7.79 2.32
C GLY A 160 6.78 7.14 3.63
N GLY A 161 6.42 7.97 4.62
CA GLY A 161 5.80 7.48 5.85
C GLY A 161 4.37 6.99 5.60
N VAL A 162 4.10 5.74 5.96
CA VAL A 162 2.78 5.12 5.86
C VAL A 162 2.11 5.14 7.23
N ARG A 163 0.86 5.61 7.28
CA ARG A 163 0.10 5.74 8.52
C ARG A 163 -0.71 4.50 8.85
N VAL A 164 -0.97 3.65 7.86
CA VAL A 164 -1.83 2.47 7.99
C VAL A 164 -1.00 1.27 7.55
N TYR A 165 -1.23 0.14 8.19
CA TYR A 165 -0.53 -1.09 7.90
C TYR A 165 -1.52 -2.24 8.01
N SER A 166 -1.59 -3.06 6.97
CA SER A 166 -2.31 -4.31 7.00
C SER A 166 -1.39 -5.47 6.68
N THR A 167 -1.62 -6.57 7.37
CA THR A 167 -1.02 -7.87 7.12
C THR A 167 -1.90 -8.73 6.22
N LEU A 168 -2.79 -8.11 5.44
CA LEU A 168 -3.72 -8.77 4.51
C LEU A 168 -4.62 -9.80 5.21
N GLY A 169 -4.90 -9.58 6.49
CA GLY A 169 -5.72 -10.47 7.31
C GLY A 169 -4.97 -11.58 8.06
N TRP A 170 -3.64 -11.68 7.92
CA TRP A 170 -2.85 -12.72 8.59
C TRP A 170 -2.80 -12.53 10.11
N PHE A 171 -2.70 -11.29 10.55
CA PHE A 171 -2.80 -10.90 11.94
C PHE A 171 -4.08 -10.10 12.20
N SER A 172 -4.43 -9.93 13.47
CA SER A 172 -5.53 -9.04 13.87
C SER A 172 -5.00 -7.61 13.95
N ASP A 173 -4.94 -6.93 12.80
CA ASP A 173 -4.32 -5.62 12.68
C ASP A 173 -5.08 -4.60 13.56
N PRO A 174 -4.38 -3.86 14.45
CA PRO A 174 -5.03 -2.89 15.33
C PRO A 174 -5.30 -1.56 14.62
N VAL A 175 -6.25 -0.80 15.15
CA VAL A 175 -6.35 0.64 14.92
C VAL A 175 -5.14 1.31 15.53
N LEU A 176 -4.50 2.23 14.80
CA LEU A 176 -3.25 2.85 15.23
C LEU A 176 -3.44 4.34 15.54
N ASN A 177 -2.67 4.86 16.49
CA ASN A 177 -2.60 6.29 16.79
C ASN A 177 -2.25 7.16 15.57
N THR A 178 -1.62 6.56 14.56
CA THR A 178 -1.15 7.17 13.31
C THR A 178 -2.27 7.61 12.36
N PHE A 179 -3.47 7.01 12.45
CA PHE A 179 -4.61 7.34 11.58
C PHE A 179 -5.96 7.47 12.32
N VAL A 180 -6.08 7.00 13.58
CA VAL A 180 -7.34 7.05 14.35
C VAL A 180 -7.91 8.47 14.51
N ASN A 181 -7.07 9.50 14.38
CA ASN A 181 -7.46 10.89 14.56
C ASN A 181 -7.84 11.58 13.25
N ASP A 182 -7.89 10.85 12.15
CA ASP A 182 -8.32 11.39 10.86
C ASP A 182 -9.77 11.88 10.92
N LYS A 183 -10.09 12.79 10.00
CA LYS A 183 -11.48 13.21 9.76
C LYS A 183 -12.32 11.98 9.39
N GLU A 184 -13.59 12.01 9.76
CA GLU A 184 -14.48 10.84 9.68
C GLU A 184 -14.52 10.19 8.28
N ALA A 185 -14.61 10.98 7.21
CA ALA A 185 -14.61 10.46 5.84
C ALA A 185 -13.29 9.74 5.49
N GLN A 186 -12.16 10.33 5.85
CA GLN A 186 -10.83 9.75 5.62
C GLN A 186 -10.58 8.51 6.49
N LEU A 187 -11.09 8.50 7.74
CA LEU A 187 -11.04 7.33 8.61
C LEU A 187 -11.89 6.19 8.06
N ALA A 188 -13.08 6.49 7.53
CA ALA A 188 -13.95 5.54 6.86
C ALA A 188 -13.28 4.94 5.62
N GLU A 189 -12.80 5.78 4.70
CA GLU A 189 -12.08 5.35 3.49
C GLU A 189 -10.90 4.45 3.84
N THR A 190 -10.07 4.88 4.79
CA THR A 190 -8.92 4.12 5.27
C THR A 190 -9.34 2.76 5.80
N LEU A 191 -10.30 2.72 6.72
CA LEU A 191 -10.70 1.46 7.34
C LEU A 191 -11.29 0.49 6.31
N PHE A 192 -12.13 0.98 5.39
CA PHE A 192 -12.74 0.16 4.35
C PHE A 192 -11.72 -0.31 3.31
N HIS A 193 -10.72 0.51 2.97
CA HIS A 193 -9.58 0.11 2.14
C HIS A 193 -8.86 -1.11 2.75
N GLU A 194 -8.48 -1.03 4.02
CA GLU A 194 -7.74 -2.13 4.64
C GLU A 194 -8.59 -3.39 4.84
N LEU A 195 -9.87 -3.23 5.20
CA LEU A 195 -10.81 -4.36 5.27
C LEU A 195 -11.03 -5.01 3.90
N THR A 196 -10.87 -4.26 2.82
CA THR A 196 -10.90 -4.79 1.45
C THR A 196 -9.72 -5.71 1.17
N HIS A 197 -8.52 -5.39 1.65
CA HIS A 197 -7.36 -6.30 1.58
C HIS A 197 -7.57 -7.59 2.35
N ALA A 198 -8.23 -7.54 3.51
CA ALA A 198 -8.57 -8.74 4.27
C ALA A 198 -9.59 -9.63 3.53
N ARG A 199 -10.40 -9.06 2.63
CA ARG A 199 -11.31 -9.82 1.77
C ARG A 199 -10.61 -10.48 0.60
N PHE A 200 -9.80 -9.72 -0.13
CA PHE A 200 -9.24 -10.15 -1.40
C PHE A 200 -7.86 -9.56 -1.65
N PHE A 201 -6.95 -10.44 -2.08
CA PHE A 201 -5.59 -10.08 -2.48
C PHE A 201 -5.09 -11.07 -3.53
N VAL A 202 -4.40 -10.55 -4.56
CA VAL A 202 -3.71 -11.35 -5.59
C VAL A 202 -2.21 -11.14 -5.47
N SER A 203 -1.48 -12.24 -5.27
CA SER A 203 -0.02 -12.22 -5.17
C SER A 203 0.63 -11.59 -6.41
N GLY A 204 1.59 -10.70 -6.16
CA GLY A 204 2.40 -10.05 -7.21
C GLY A 204 1.70 -8.99 -8.06
N ASP A 205 0.44 -8.63 -7.83
CA ASP A 205 -0.29 -7.61 -8.61
C ASP A 205 -0.67 -6.39 -7.76
N THR A 206 0.36 -5.64 -7.30
CA THR A 206 0.19 -4.48 -6.41
C THR A 206 -0.80 -3.46 -6.98
N ASP A 207 -0.67 -3.08 -8.25
CA ASP A 207 -1.55 -2.07 -8.87
C ASP A 207 -3.03 -2.47 -8.80
N PHE A 208 -3.34 -3.76 -9.03
CA PHE A 208 -4.70 -4.27 -8.93
C PHE A 208 -5.21 -4.22 -7.48
N ASN A 209 -4.40 -4.70 -6.53
CA ASN A 209 -4.81 -4.78 -5.12
C ASN A 209 -5.05 -3.39 -4.52
N GLU A 210 -4.12 -2.46 -4.70
CA GLU A 210 -4.22 -1.11 -4.15
C GLU A 210 -5.38 -0.33 -4.76
N ALA A 211 -5.57 -0.41 -6.08
CA ALA A 211 -6.66 0.29 -6.75
C ALA A 211 -8.04 -0.27 -6.39
N TYR A 212 -8.15 -1.59 -6.22
CA TYR A 212 -9.38 -2.23 -5.75
C TYR A 212 -9.73 -1.77 -4.32
N ALA A 213 -8.76 -1.79 -3.41
CA ALA A 213 -8.95 -1.34 -2.04
C ALA A 213 -9.26 0.16 -1.97
N THR A 214 -8.59 0.99 -2.78
CA THR A 214 -8.85 2.43 -2.88
C THR A 214 -10.25 2.73 -3.39
N ALA A 215 -10.67 2.11 -4.49
CA ALA A 215 -12.02 2.29 -5.01
C ALA A 215 -13.09 1.84 -4.01
N SER A 216 -12.88 0.69 -3.35
CA SER A 216 -13.79 0.17 -2.32
C SER A 216 -13.86 1.10 -1.10
N GLY A 217 -12.71 1.65 -0.68
CA GLY A 217 -12.63 2.65 0.39
C GLY A 217 -13.43 3.90 0.08
N GLN A 218 -13.26 4.46 -1.12
CA GLN A 218 -13.95 5.66 -1.58
C GLN A 218 -15.47 5.45 -1.68
N GLU A 219 -15.91 4.35 -2.29
CA GLU A 219 -17.34 4.02 -2.38
C GLU A 219 -17.96 3.74 -1.01
N GLY A 220 -17.22 3.04 -0.14
CA GLY A 220 -17.64 2.80 1.24
C GLY A 220 -17.80 4.11 2.03
N ALA A 221 -16.85 5.04 1.92
CA ALA A 221 -16.92 6.34 2.59
C ALA A 221 -18.11 7.19 2.09
N ARG A 222 -18.35 7.21 0.77
CA ARG A 222 -19.53 7.83 0.17
C ARG A 222 -20.82 7.25 0.75
N GLN A 223 -20.94 5.92 0.82
CA GLN A 223 -22.12 5.25 1.34
C GLN A 223 -22.31 5.48 2.84
N TRP A 224 -21.23 5.48 3.62
CA TRP A 224 -21.26 5.81 5.03
C TRP A 224 -21.83 7.21 5.28
N LEU A 225 -21.29 8.23 4.60
CA LEU A 225 -21.74 9.62 4.72
C LEU A 225 -23.21 9.78 4.30
N ARG A 226 -23.64 9.11 3.22
CA ARG A 226 -25.04 9.08 2.79
C ARG A 226 -25.97 8.42 3.82
N ALA A 227 -25.57 7.28 4.37
CA ALA A 227 -26.38 6.51 5.32
C ALA A 227 -26.65 7.28 6.62
N LYS A 228 -25.71 8.10 7.07
CA LYS A 228 -25.89 8.97 8.25
C LYS A 228 -26.52 10.34 7.94
N GLY A 229 -26.88 10.62 6.68
CA GLY A 229 -27.45 11.90 6.25
C GLY A 229 -26.49 13.09 6.26
N ASP A 230 -25.18 12.85 6.24
CA ASP A 230 -24.14 13.89 6.30
C ASP A 230 -23.86 14.47 4.91
N THR A 231 -24.80 15.29 4.43
CA THR A 231 -24.75 15.90 3.10
C THR A 231 -23.57 16.88 2.94
N ALA A 232 -23.26 17.64 3.99
CA ALA A 232 -22.14 18.58 4.00
C ALA A 232 -20.79 17.84 3.98
N GLY A 233 -20.64 16.79 4.82
CA GLY A 233 -19.46 15.94 4.83
C GLY A 233 -19.24 15.23 3.50
N LEU A 234 -20.31 14.72 2.87
CA LEU A 234 -20.25 14.12 1.54
C LEU A 234 -19.81 15.13 0.47
N ALA A 235 -20.39 16.34 0.46
CA ALA A 235 -20.02 17.37 -0.51
C ALA A 235 -18.54 17.78 -0.38
N GLN A 236 -18.05 17.93 0.86
CA GLN A 236 -16.63 18.21 1.09
C GLN A 236 -15.74 17.03 0.66
N TYR A 237 -16.14 15.80 0.95
CA TYR A 237 -15.38 14.62 0.55
C TYR A 237 -15.28 14.47 -0.98
N GLU A 238 -16.37 14.69 -1.71
CA GLU A 238 -16.34 14.67 -3.18
C GLU A 238 -15.47 15.82 -3.74
N LYS A 239 -15.48 16.99 -3.10
CA LYS A 239 -14.57 18.09 -3.45
C LYS A 239 -13.11 17.69 -3.27
N ASP A 240 -12.75 17.08 -2.14
CA ASP A 240 -11.39 16.59 -1.87
C ASP A 240 -10.95 15.57 -2.93
N LEU A 241 -11.83 14.64 -3.32
CA LEU A 241 -11.56 13.66 -4.38
C LEU A 241 -11.41 14.29 -5.76
N GLN A 242 -12.21 15.31 -6.09
CA GLN A 242 -12.09 16.05 -7.35
C GLN A 242 -10.77 16.83 -7.43
N GLU A 243 -10.39 17.54 -6.36
CA GLU A 243 -9.12 18.23 -6.26
C GLU A 243 -7.96 17.27 -6.45
N PHE A 244 -7.97 16.13 -5.75
CA PHE A 244 -6.95 15.12 -5.90
C PHE A 244 -6.94 14.47 -7.28
N GLY A 245 -8.10 14.27 -7.91
CA GLY A 245 -8.22 13.80 -9.28
C GLY A 245 -7.52 14.73 -10.30
N ARG A 246 -7.59 16.05 -10.10
CA ARG A 246 -6.84 17.02 -10.93
C ARG A 246 -5.33 16.89 -10.73
N ILE A 247 -4.88 16.69 -9.50
CA ILE A 247 -3.47 16.43 -9.18
C ILE A 247 -2.98 15.15 -9.87
N LEU A 248 -3.74 14.06 -9.79
CA LEU A 248 -3.42 12.80 -10.46
C LEU A 248 -3.36 12.95 -11.99
N ALA A 249 -4.26 13.73 -12.58
CA ALA A 249 -4.26 14.00 -14.01
C ALA A 249 -2.99 14.76 -14.45
N LEU A 250 -2.54 15.76 -13.68
CA LEU A 250 -1.28 16.46 -13.91
C LEU A 250 -0.10 15.49 -13.88
N LEU A 251 0.01 14.66 -12.84
CA LEU A 251 1.11 13.71 -12.70
C LEU A 251 1.10 12.63 -13.78
N LYS A 252 -0.10 12.19 -14.21
CA LYS A 252 -0.24 11.26 -15.34
C LYS A 252 0.26 11.88 -16.64
N SER A 253 -0.05 13.16 -16.89
CA SER A 253 0.50 13.89 -18.04
C SER A 253 2.02 14.03 -17.97
N THR A 254 2.57 14.32 -16.78
CA THR A 254 4.02 14.35 -16.55
C THR A 254 4.67 13.00 -16.84
N ARG A 255 4.08 11.90 -16.39
CA ARG A 255 4.57 10.55 -16.72
C ARG A 255 4.59 10.28 -18.22
N ALA A 256 3.53 10.61 -18.94
CA ALA A 256 3.47 10.43 -20.40
C ALA A 256 4.57 11.24 -21.13
N ARG A 257 4.85 12.47 -20.68
CA ARG A 257 5.96 13.29 -21.21
C ARG A 257 7.33 12.65 -20.94
N LEU A 258 7.54 12.09 -19.74
CA LEU A 258 8.76 11.38 -19.38
C LEU A 258 8.93 10.06 -20.15
N GLU A 259 7.85 9.30 -20.35
CA GLU A 259 7.86 8.08 -21.17
C GLU A 259 8.33 8.37 -22.60
N GLU A 260 7.82 9.44 -23.21
CA GLU A 260 8.25 9.85 -24.55
C GLU A 260 9.71 10.35 -24.58
N LEU A 261 10.15 11.04 -23.52
CA LEU A 261 11.54 11.45 -23.37
C LEU A 261 12.48 10.23 -23.28
N TYR A 262 12.16 9.27 -22.41
CA TYR A 262 13.01 8.10 -22.15
C TYR A 262 13.10 7.15 -23.35
N LYS A 263 12.13 7.15 -24.27
CA LYS A 263 12.24 6.41 -25.56
C LYS A 263 13.38 6.92 -26.47
N ARG A 264 13.93 8.11 -26.19
CA ARG A 264 14.98 8.75 -26.98
C ARG A 264 16.35 8.64 -26.32
N GLU A 265 16.50 7.76 -25.32
CA GLU A 265 17.76 7.57 -24.57
C GLU A 265 18.96 7.29 -25.48
N ASP A 266 18.79 6.51 -26.55
CA ASP A 266 19.86 6.22 -27.52
C ASP A 266 20.25 7.42 -28.41
N GLN A 267 19.52 8.54 -28.34
CA GLN A 267 19.70 9.71 -29.21
C GLN A 267 20.37 10.90 -28.51
N MET A 268 20.62 10.80 -27.21
CA MET A 268 21.17 11.91 -26.42
C MET A 268 22.10 11.41 -25.32
N THR A 269 22.98 12.29 -24.85
CA THR A 269 23.82 12.01 -23.68
C THR A 269 23.00 11.99 -22.40
N GLU A 270 23.49 11.31 -21.35
CA GLU A 270 22.83 11.32 -20.03
C GLU A 270 22.67 12.74 -19.46
N VAL A 271 23.60 13.65 -19.78
CA VAL A 271 23.53 15.06 -19.35
C VAL A 271 22.34 15.76 -19.99
N GLU A 272 22.14 15.56 -21.30
CA GLU A 272 20.99 16.11 -22.02
C GLU A 272 19.67 15.48 -21.55
N MET A 273 19.64 14.17 -21.34
CA MET A 273 18.48 13.45 -20.80
C MET A 273 18.06 14.00 -19.43
N ARG A 274 19.03 14.17 -18.53
CA ARG A 274 18.81 14.74 -17.19
C ARG A 274 18.30 16.18 -17.25
N ALA A 275 18.85 17.00 -18.15
CA ALA A 275 18.39 18.37 -18.35
C ALA A 275 16.94 18.43 -18.87
N GLN A 276 16.58 17.57 -19.83
CA GLN A 276 15.20 17.50 -20.36
C GLN A 276 14.21 16.95 -19.31
N LYS A 277 14.61 15.93 -18.54
CA LYS A 277 13.83 15.40 -17.42
C LYS A 277 13.52 16.49 -16.39
N GLU A 278 14.54 17.26 -15.98
CA GLU A 278 14.35 18.36 -15.03
C GLU A 278 13.50 19.49 -15.60
N ALA A 279 13.58 19.78 -16.91
CA ALA A 279 12.70 20.72 -17.58
C ALA A 279 11.22 20.29 -17.51
N ILE A 280 10.93 19.00 -17.71
CA ILE A 280 9.57 18.44 -17.56
C ILE A 280 9.07 18.58 -16.12
N PHE A 281 9.90 18.32 -15.12
CA PHE A 281 9.52 18.51 -13.72
C PHE A 281 9.29 19.98 -13.37
N ASN A 282 10.15 20.89 -13.83
CA ASN A 282 9.95 22.32 -13.64
C ASN A 282 8.67 22.83 -14.29
N ASN A 283 8.36 22.37 -15.51
CA ASN A 283 7.08 22.69 -16.14
C ASN A 283 5.89 22.14 -15.33
N THR A 284 6.00 20.92 -14.80
CA THR A 284 4.97 20.33 -13.92
C THR A 284 4.76 21.17 -12.65
N ARG A 285 5.83 21.67 -12.03
CA ARG A 285 5.74 22.57 -10.86
C ARG A 285 5.05 23.89 -11.22
N ASN A 286 5.31 24.44 -12.40
CA ASN A 286 4.64 25.65 -12.89
C ASN A 286 3.14 25.42 -13.16
N GLU A 287 2.79 24.29 -13.77
CA GLU A 287 1.40 23.86 -13.99
C GLU A 287 0.66 23.73 -12.65
N TYR A 288 1.26 23.07 -11.66
CA TYR A 288 0.71 22.98 -10.30
C TYR A 288 0.52 24.35 -9.64
N ALA A 289 1.53 25.22 -9.70
CA ALA A 289 1.42 26.57 -9.15
C ALA A 289 0.30 27.39 -9.83
N ALA A 290 0.06 27.16 -11.13
CA ALA A 290 -1.05 27.77 -11.85
C ALA A 290 -2.41 27.20 -11.41
N MET A 291 -2.52 25.90 -11.16
CA MET A 291 -3.73 25.27 -10.59
C MET A 291 -4.09 25.89 -9.24
N LYS A 292 -3.10 26.08 -8.35
CA LYS A 292 -3.32 26.76 -7.06
C LYS A 292 -3.86 28.17 -7.24
N ARG A 293 -3.28 28.97 -8.14
CA ARG A 293 -3.76 30.34 -8.42
C ARG A 293 -5.21 30.38 -8.95
N ARG A 294 -5.66 29.32 -9.63
CA ARG A 294 -7.04 29.19 -10.12
C ARG A 294 -8.01 28.62 -9.06
N GLY A 295 -7.53 28.27 -7.87
CA GLY A 295 -8.35 27.64 -6.83
C GLY A 295 -8.75 26.20 -7.14
N GLU A 296 -7.99 25.50 -7.98
CA GLU A 296 -8.27 24.10 -8.36
C GLU A 296 -7.72 23.07 -7.34
N CYS A 297 -6.82 23.51 -6.46
CA CYS A 297 -6.24 22.74 -5.36
C CYS A 297 -5.65 23.69 -4.31
N ASP A 298 -5.41 23.16 -3.11
CA ASP A 298 -4.77 23.89 -2.01
C ASP A 298 -3.29 23.49 -1.81
N GLU A 299 -2.69 24.00 -0.73
CA GLU A 299 -1.28 23.80 -0.38
C GLU A 299 -0.98 22.39 0.16
N SER A 300 -1.99 21.54 0.39
CA SER A 300 -1.81 20.19 0.93
C SER A 300 -0.94 19.30 0.05
N TYR A 301 -0.82 19.64 -1.24
CA TYR A 301 0.00 18.94 -2.22
C TYR A 301 1.39 19.55 -2.42
N ASP A 302 1.79 20.61 -1.70
CA ASP A 302 3.08 21.28 -1.93
C ASP A 302 4.27 20.34 -1.75
N ARG A 303 4.19 19.43 -0.77
CA ARG A 303 5.21 18.39 -0.55
C ARG A 303 5.33 17.41 -1.72
N LEU A 304 4.29 17.24 -2.53
CA LEU A 304 4.30 16.39 -3.73
C LEU A 304 5.10 17.03 -4.86
N PHE A 305 4.98 18.34 -5.05
CA PHE A 305 5.62 19.08 -6.15
C PHE A 305 6.94 19.76 -5.77
N GLY A 306 7.32 19.74 -4.48
CA GLY A 306 8.62 20.25 -4.01
C GLY A 306 9.83 19.40 -4.46
N GLY A 307 10.91 19.39 -3.66
CA GLY A 307 12.16 18.69 -3.98
C GLY A 307 12.11 17.16 -4.04
N GLN A 308 10.91 16.58 -4.05
CA GLN A 308 10.67 15.14 -4.03
C GLN A 308 9.92 14.64 -5.29
N LEU A 309 9.70 15.49 -6.29
CA LEU A 309 9.10 15.08 -7.56
C LEU A 309 10.16 14.35 -8.40
N ASN A 310 9.98 13.04 -8.59
CA ASN A 310 10.90 12.15 -9.31
C ASN A 310 10.16 10.91 -9.85
N ASN A 311 10.86 10.04 -10.59
CA ASN A 311 10.25 8.84 -11.19
C ASN A 311 9.64 7.92 -10.12
N ALA A 312 10.37 7.65 -9.03
CA ALA A 312 9.89 6.77 -7.95
C ALA A 312 8.56 7.24 -7.35
N ARG A 313 8.39 8.56 -7.16
CA ARG A 313 7.16 9.13 -6.64
C ARG A 313 6.00 9.04 -7.63
N LEU A 314 6.27 9.31 -8.90
CA LEU A 314 5.28 9.14 -9.96
C LEU A 314 4.80 7.68 -10.05
N THR A 315 5.73 6.73 -9.98
CA THR A 315 5.41 5.30 -10.02
C THR A 315 4.69 4.84 -8.75
N ALA A 316 5.04 5.38 -7.57
CA ALA A 316 4.31 5.10 -6.33
C ALA A 316 2.83 5.50 -6.45
N LEU A 317 2.54 6.69 -6.97
CA LEU A 317 1.16 7.15 -7.15
C LEU A 317 0.42 6.38 -8.24
N ALA A 318 1.11 6.03 -9.33
CA ALA A 318 0.57 5.17 -10.39
C ALA A 318 0.01 3.86 -9.84
N THR A 319 0.78 3.21 -8.97
CA THR A 319 0.41 1.93 -8.35
C THR A 319 -0.91 2.01 -7.58
N TYR A 320 -1.20 3.13 -6.92
CA TYR A 320 -2.43 3.27 -6.15
C TYR A 320 -3.63 3.67 -7.02
N TYR A 321 -3.44 4.54 -8.01
CA TYR A 321 -4.55 5.30 -8.58
C TYR A 321 -4.86 5.03 -10.05
N ASP A 322 -3.95 4.44 -10.83
CA ASP A 322 -4.15 4.28 -12.28
C ASP A 322 -5.39 3.43 -12.63
N LEU A 323 -5.68 2.41 -11.82
CA LEU A 323 -6.79 1.48 -12.05
C LEU A 323 -8.07 1.84 -11.26
N VAL A 324 -8.04 2.84 -10.37
CA VAL A 324 -9.20 3.22 -9.53
C VAL A 324 -10.43 3.57 -10.37
N PRO A 325 -10.34 4.35 -11.46
CA PRO A 325 -11.51 4.62 -12.31
C PRO A 325 -12.15 3.36 -12.89
N ALA A 326 -11.36 2.34 -13.21
CA ALA A 326 -11.86 1.09 -13.76
C ALA A 326 -12.64 0.27 -12.72
N PHE A 327 -12.21 0.28 -11.45
CA PHE A 327 -12.97 -0.35 -10.36
C PHE A 327 -14.27 0.41 -10.04
N HIS A 328 -14.27 1.74 -10.09
CA HIS A 328 -15.51 2.52 -9.98
C HIS A 328 -16.50 2.17 -11.11
N GLN A 329 -16.02 2.07 -12.35
CA GLN A 329 -16.85 1.64 -13.48
C GLN A 329 -17.36 0.20 -13.32
N LEU A 330 -16.54 -0.71 -12.80
CA LEU A 330 -16.98 -2.06 -12.48
C LEU A 330 -18.07 -2.07 -11.41
N TYR A 331 -17.93 -1.28 -10.34
CA TYR A 331 -18.95 -1.16 -9.29
C TYR A 331 -20.29 -0.66 -9.84
N GLU A 332 -20.26 0.36 -10.71
CA GLU A 332 -21.44 0.86 -11.41
C GLU A 332 -22.07 -0.20 -12.33
N LYS A 333 -21.25 -0.92 -13.11
CA LYS A 333 -21.71 -1.99 -14.01
C LYS A 333 -22.38 -3.14 -13.28
N GLU A 334 -21.91 -3.47 -12.08
CA GLU A 334 -22.52 -4.47 -11.22
C GLU A 334 -23.75 -3.94 -10.46
N GLY A 335 -24.21 -2.72 -10.79
CA GLY A 335 -25.43 -2.12 -10.26
C GLY A 335 -25.28 -1.56 -8.84
N ARG A 336 -24.06 -1.16 -8.46
CA ARG A 336 -23.71 -0.71 -7.09
C ARG A 336 -24.01 -1.76 -6.02
N ASP A 337 -23.93 -3.03 -6.38
CA ASP A 337 -24.14 -4.17 -5.49
C ASP A 337 -22.78 -4.72 -5.02
N TRP A 338 -22.51 -4.62 -3.71
CA TRP A 338 -21.23 -5.04 -3.14
C TRP A 338 -20.94 -6.52 -3.35
N GLU A 339 -21.94 -7.39 -3.27
CA GLU A 339 -21.69 -8.82 -3.47
C GLU A 339 -21.35 -9.13 -4.92
N LYS A 340 -22.07 -8.54 -5.88
CA LYS A 340 -21.76 -8.71 -7.31
C LYS A 340 -20.39 -8.13 -7.65
N PHE A 341 -20.09 -6.93 -7.14
CA PHE A 341 -18.80 -6.29 -7.31
C PHE A 341 -17.65 -7.15 -6.79
N HIS A 342 -17.74 -7.64 -5.55
CA HIS A 342 -16.72 -8.51 -4.99
C HIS A 342 -16.57 -9.83 -5.75
N ARG A 343 -17.69 -10.47 -6.13
CA ARG A 343 -17.64 -11.69 -6.96
C ARG A 343 -16.98 -11.44 -8.32
N ALA A 344 -17.25 -10.30 -8.95
CA ALA A 344 -16.65 -9.93 -10.23
C ALA A 344 -15.13 -9.72 -10.11
N VAL A 345 -14.67 -9.08 -9.03
CA VAL A 345 -13.25 -8.93 -8.72
C VAL A 345 -12.61 -10.28 -8.38
N GLU A 346 -13.27 -11.12 -7.59
CA GLU A 346 -12.80 -12.45 -7.21
C GLU A 346 -12.62 -13.38 -8.42
N ALA A 347 -13.51 -13.31 -9.40
CA ALA A 347 -13.41 -14.04 -10.65
C ALA A 347 -12.17 -13.67 -11.48
N MET A 348 -11.49 -12.56 -11.16
CA MET A 348 -10.25 -12.15 -11.81
C MET A 348 -8.99 -12.75 -11.16
N ARG A 349 -9.10 -13.44 -10.02
CA ARG A 349 -7.97 -14.09 -9.32
C ARG A 349 -7.14 -15.03 -10.21
N PRO A 350 -7.72 -15.94 -11.03
CA PRO A 350 -6.92 -16.87 -11.82
C PRO A 350 -6.31 -16.24 -13.09
N LEU A 351 -6.67 -15.00 -13.42
CA LEU A 351 -6.21 -14.34 -14.64
C LEU A 351 -4.73 -13.93 -14.54
N THR A 352 -4.08 -13.69 -15.68
CA THR A 352 -2.80 -12.98 -15.71
C THR A 352 -3.01 -11.49 -15.44
N LYS A 353 -1.94 -10.74 -15.13
CA LYS A 353 -2.04 -9.28 -14.92
C LYS A 353 -2.68 -8.57 -16.11
N ASP A 354 -2.25 -8.89 -17.33
CA ASP A 354 -2.77 -8.28 -18.54
C ASP A 354 -4.23 -8.65 -18.80
N ALA A 355 -4.59 -9.92 -18.55
CA ALA A 355 -5.97 -10.35 -18.64
C ALA A 355 -6.87 -9.64 -17.63
N ARG A 356 -6.39 -9.34 -16.40
CA ARG A 356 -7.11 -8.50 -15.43
C ARG A 356 -7.29 -7.08 -15.92
N ARG A 357 -6.22 -6.44 -16.41
CA ARG A 357 -6.29 -5.07 -16.95
C ARG A 357 -7.29 -4.99 -18.12
N LYS A 358 -7.21 -5.93 -19.05
CA LYS A 358 -8.16 -6.06 -20.16
C LYS A 358 -9.60 -6.27 -19.68
N LYS A 359 -9.81 -7.11 -18.66
CA LYS A 359 -11.14 -7.36 -18.07
C LYS A 359 -11.72 -6.11 -17.41
N LEU A 360 -10.87 -5.30 -16.76
CA LEU A 360 -11.23 -4.01 -16.18
C LEU A 360 -11.48 -2.92 -17.24
N GLY A 361 -11.19 -3.18 -18.53
CA GLY A 361 -11.23 -2.14 -19.56
C GLY A 361 -10.11 -1.11 -19.42
N ALA A 362 -9.10 -1.39 -18.59
CA ALA A 362 -7.90 -0.58 -18.49
C ALA A 362 -6.93 -1.03 -19.60
N ILE A 363 -6.67 -0.15 -20.56
CA ILE A 363 -5.63 -0.40 -21.57
C ILE A 363 -4.29 -0.46 -20.82
N SER A 364 -3.53 -1.54 -21.00
CA SER A 364 -2.16 -1.62 -20.53
C SER A 364 -1.34 -0.52 -21.20
N ALA A 365 -0.88 0.46 -20.44
CA ALA A 365 0.38 1.12 -20.79
C ALA A 365 1.48 0.09 -20.46
N GLU A 366 2.02 -0.55 -21.50
CA GLU A 366 3.24 -1.35 -21.42
C GLU A 366 4.45 -0.46 -21.14
#